data_AF-A0A962G3H5-F1
#
_entry.id   AF-A0A962G3H5-F1
#
_cell.length_a   1.000
_cell.length_b   1.000
_cell.length_c   1.000
_cell.angle_alpha   90.00
_cell.angle_beta   90.00
_cell.angle_gamma   90.00
#
_symmetry.space_group_name_H-M   'P 1'
#
loop_
_entity.id
_entity.type
_entity.pdbx_description
1 polymer ?
#
loop_
_entity_poly.entity_id
_entity_poly.type
_entity_poly.pdbx_seq_one_letter_code
_entity_poly.pdbx_strand_id
1 'polypeptide(L)'
;MSAHFGRANVLGTVVWKNVTDNNPTNIAVEHEYVECFAKDRGTLESEWKSPYSEAKDLLVASGVELIEKHGDTPALQVAYQDWLRENRQFLGPLEGYKFIDGDGIYAGSRSVHNPGQEGYRYDIPHPDTSKPCKQPLMGYRFPEDTYKRLLAEGRILFGKDETKLIELKVYAHEYEAKLPSVIELDGRSGANDLTNLFGEAQTFNNPKASALL
;
A
#
# COMPACT_ATOMS: atom_id res chain seq x y z
N MET A 1 22.45 -20.75 -5.57
CA MET A 1 21.69 -20.04 -6.63
C MET A 1 22.52 -19.00 -7.39
N SER A 2 23.20 -18.05 -6.74
CA SER A 2 24.00 -17.01 -7.43
C SER A 2 25.14 -17.53 -8.32
N ALA A 3 25.65 -18.74 -8.06
CA ALA A 3 26.63 -19.41 -8.92
C ALA A 3 26.04 -19.91 -10.24
N HIS A 4 24.73 -20.16 -10.31
CA HIS A 4 24.04 -20.65 -11.51
C HIS A 4 23.38 -19.52 -12.30
N PHE A 5 22.77 -18.55 -11.63
CA PHE A 5 22.07 -17.43 -12.28
C PHE A 5 22.94 -16.18 -12.43
N GLY A 6 24.10 -16.10 -11.76
CA GLY A 6 24.93 -14.90 -11.70
C GLY A 6 24.40 -13.86 -10.72
N ARG A 7 25.30 -13.16 -10.02
CA ARG A 7 24.93 -12.15 -8.99
C ARG A 7 24.10 -10.99 -9.56
N ALA A 8 24.27 -10.64 -10.83
CA ALA A 8 23.52 -9.58 -11.48
C ALA A 8 22.01 -9.87 -11.57
N ASN A 9 21.63 -11.15 -11.52
CA ASN A 9 20.24 -11.61 -11.66
C ASN A 9 19.52 -11.84 -10.32
N VAL A 10 20.15 -11.50 -9.19
CA VAL A 10 19.49 -11.49 -7.88
C VAL A 10 18.47 -10.36 -7.84
N LEU A 11 17.22 -10.67 -7.48
CA LEU A 11 16.15 -9.69 -7.30
C LEU A 11 16.04 -9.24 -5.84
N GLY A 12 16.16 -10.19 -4.91
CA GLY A 12 16.10 -9.92 -3.48
C GLY A 12 15.78 -11.19 -2.70
N THR A 13 15.64 -11.02 -1.39
CA THR A 13 15.21 -12.07 -0.46
C THR A 13 14.00 -11.57 0.30
N VAL A 14 12.93 -12.36 0.29
CA VAL A 14 11.76 -12.13 1.13
C VAL A 14 11.93 -12.88 2.44
N VAL A 15 11.72 -12.20 3.55
CA VAL A 15 11.64 -12.80 4.89
C VAL A 15 10.19 -13.15 5.15
N TRP A 16 9.90 -14.42 5.40
CA TRP A 16 8.58 -14.90 5.73
C TRP A 16 8.52 -15.25 7.22
N LYS A 17 7.95 -14.35 8.03
CA LYS A 17 7.63 -14.62 9.44
C LYS A 17 6.40 -15.52 9.47
N ASN A 18 6.59 -16.77 9.87
CA ASN A 18 5.61 -17.83 9.60
C ASN A 18 5.22 -18.69 10.80
N VAL A 19 5.96 -18.56 11.91
CA VAL A 19 5.69 -19.31 13.14
C VAL A 19 5.80 -18.38 14.35
N THR A 20 5.32 -18.87 15.48
CA THR A 20 5.59 -18.27 16.79
C THR A 20 6.24 -19.36 17.64
N ASP A 21 7.44 -19.10 18.17
CA ASP A 21 8.20 -20.03 18.98
C ASP A 21 8.41 -19.46 20.39
N ASN A 22 7.73 -20.05 21.36
CA ASN A 22 7.81 -19.64 22.77
C ASN A 22 8.86 -20.42 23.58
N ASN A 23 9.67 -21.29 22.95
CA ASN A 23 10.68 -22.06 23.65
C ASN A 23 11.83 -21.16 24.16
N PRO A 24 12.36 -21.37 25.39
CA PRO A 24 13.47 -20.56 25.90
C PRO A 24 14.73 -20.68 25.03
N THR A 25 15.18 -19.57 24.47
CA THR A 25 16.38 -19.47 23.62
C THR A 25 16.96 -18.05 23.69
N ASN A 26 18.17 -17.84 23.17
CA ASN A 26 18.71 -16.49 23.03
C ASN A 26 18.00 -15.69 21.94
N ILE A 27 17.64 -16.34 20.83
CA ILE A 27 16.90 -15.77 19.69
C ILE A 27 15.90 -16.80 19.21
N ALA A 28 14.60 -16.47 19.27
CA ALA A 28 13.54 -17.29 18.68
C ALA A 28 13.55 -17.08 17.16
N VAL A 29 13.88 -18.13 16.41
CA VAL A 29 13.90 -18.07 14.94
C VAL A 29 12.49 -18.33 14.44
N GLU A 30 11.80 -17.24 14.07
CA GLU A 30 10.38 -17.26 13.72
C GLU A 30 10.10 -17.00 12.23
N HIS A 31 11.15 -17.04 11.41
CA HIS A 31 11.06 -16.71 9.99
C HIS A 31 11.87 -17.66 9.11
N GLU A 32 11.41 -17.77 7.87
CA GLU A 32 12.09 -18.42 6.74
C GLU A 32 12.44 -17.39 5.65
N TYR A 33 13.11 -17.84 4.59
CA TYR A 33 13.52 -17.00 3.47
C TYR A 33 13.01 -17.55 2.14
N VAL A 34 12.61 -16.64 1.24
CA VAL A 34 12.36 -16.93 -0.18
C VAL A 34 13.39 -16.14 -0.98
N GLU A 35 14.31 -16.82 -1.65
CA GLU A 35 15.30 -16.18 -2.52
C GLU A 35 14.75 -16.01 -3.93
N CYS A 36 14.73 -14.77 -4.44
CA CYS A 36 14.17 -14.44 -5.74
C CYS A 36 15.27 -14.12 -6.76
N PHE A 37 15.24 -14.81 -7.90
CA PHE A 37 16.18 -14.64 -9.01
C PHE A 37 15.42 -14.50 -10.34
N ALA A 38 15.95 -13.68 -11.24
CA ALA A 38 15.53 -13.69 -12.65
C ALA A 38 16.44 -14.60 -13.48
N LYS A 39 15.96 -15.08 -14.62
CA LYS A 39 16.82 -15.72 -15.63
C LYS A 39 17.70 -14.67 -16.31
N ASP A 40 17.09 -13.57 -16.72
CA ASP A 40 17.74 -12.37 -17.25
C ASP A 40 17.03 -11.14 -16.70
N ARG A 41 17.73 -10.37 -15.86
CA ARG A 41 17.20 -9.17 -15.25
C ARG A 41 17.00 -8.03 -16.27
N GLY A 42 17.74 -8.02 -17.37
CA GLY A 42 17.60 -7.01 -18.42
C GLY A 42 16.28 -7.10 -19.18
N THR A 43 15.64 -8.27 -19.17
CA THR A 43 14.33 -8.50 -19.80
C THR A 43 13.17 -8.50 -18.81
N LEU A 44 13.44 -8.38 -17.51
CA LEU A 44 12.41 -8.36 -16.48
C LEU A 44 11.71 -6.99 -16.47
N GLU A 45 10.41 -7.00 -16.18
CA GLU A 45 9.66 -5.79 -15.88
C GLU A 45 10.34 -4.97 -14.77
N SER A 46 10.26 -3.65 -14.86
CA SER A 46 10.91 -2.75 -13.91
C SER A 46 10.26 -2.79 -12.52
N GLU A 47 8.98 -3.17 -12.44
CA GLU A 47 8.19 -3.18 -11.21
C GLU A 47 7.23 -4.38 -11.19
N TRP A 48 6.96 -4.92 -10.00
CA TRP A 48 5.87 -5.86 -9.78
C TRP A 48 4.77 -5.20 -8.97
N LYS A 49 3.56 -5.24 -9.52
CA LYS A 49 2.34 -4.68 -8.98
C LYS A 49 1.22 -5.70 -9.07
N SER A 50 0.43 -5.81 -8.03
CA SER A 50 -0.79 -6.61 -8.03
C SER A 50 -1.99 -5.68 -7.90
N PRO A 51 -2.98 -5.78 -8.80
CA PRO A 51 -4.24 -5.06 -8.63
C PRO A 51 -5.09 -5.68 -7.51
N TYR A 52 -4.79 -6.91 -7.11
CA TYR A 52 -5.52 -7.68 -6.11
C TYR A 52 -5.04 -7.36 -4.69
N SER A 53 -5.99 -7.01 -3.83
CA SER A 53 -5.80 -6.85 -2.41
C SER A 53 -7.16 -6.91 -1.73
N GLU A 54 -7.36 -7.85 -0.80
CA GLU A 54 -8.63 -7.98 -0.07
C GLU A 54 -9.02 -6.68 0.64
N ALA A 55 -8.04 -5.99 1.24
CA ALA A 55 -8.25 -4.69 1.87
C ALA A 55 -8.68 -3.61 0.86
N LYS A 56 -8.12 -3.64 -0.36
CA LYS A 56 -8.56 -2.74 -1.44
C LYS A 56 -9.98 -3.05 -1.86
N ASP A 57 -10.30 -4.31 -2.11
CA ASP A 57 -11.61 -4.74 -2.58
C ASP A 57 -12.69 -4.39 -1.55
N LEU A 58 -12.40 -4.62 -0.26
CA LEU A 58 -13.25 -4.20 0.85
C LEU A 58 -13.49 -2.69 0.85
N LEU A 59 -12.42 -1.88 0.75
CA LEU A 59 -12.55 -0.43 0.72
C LEU A 59 -13.37 0.03 -0.48
N VAL A 60 -13.09 -0.47 -1.67
CA VAL A 60 -13.81 -0.07 -2.89
C VAL A 60 -15.29 -0.43 -2.76
N ALA A 61 -15.62 -1.64 -2.33
CA ALA A 61 -17.00 -2.08 -2.13
C ALA A 61 -17.74 -1.23 -1.09
N SER A 62 -17.12 -1.00 0.08
CA SER A 62 -17.73 -0.16 1.13
C SER A 62 -17.88 1.30 0.69
N GLY A 63 -16.94 1.82 -0.11
CA GLY A 63 -17.03 3.16 -0.69
C GLY A 63 -18.25 3.29 -1.60
N VAL A 64 -18.44 2.33 -2.52
CA VAL A 64 -19.61 2.31 -3.42
C VAL A 64 -20.91 2.27 -2.63
N GLU A 65 -21.04 1.38 -1.65
CA GLU A 65 -22.25 1.26 -0.81
C GLU A 65 -22.56 2.57 -0.07
N LEU A 66 -21.55 3.21 0.52
CA LEU A 66 -21.72 4.46 1.25
C LEU A 66 -22.12 5.61 0.31
N ILE A 67 -21.52 5.69 -0.87
CA ILE A 67 -21.85 6.70 -1.89
C ILE A 67 -23.30 6.52 -2.37
N GLU A 68 -23.74 5.29 -2.65
CA GLU A 68 -25.12 5.00 -3.05
C GLU A 68 -26.13 5.42 -1.98
N LYS A 69 -25.79 5.19 -0.69
CA LYS A 69 -26.68 5.48 0.44
C LYS A 69 -26.75 6.96 0.83
N HIS A 70 -25.62 7.66 0.76
CA HIS A 70 -25.49 9.01 1.33
C HIS A 70 -25.31 10.12 0.27
N GLY A 71 -25.00 9.75 -0.98
CA GLY A 71 -24.56 10.66 -2.03
C GLY A 71 -23.26 11.39 -1.65
N ASP A 72 -22.77 12.27 -2.53
CA ASP A 72 -21.62 13.14 -2.22
C ASP A 72 -22.07 14.33 -1.34
N THR A 73 -22.37 14.03 -0.08
CA THR A 73 -22.84 15.01 0.91
C THR A 73 -21.93 14.97 2.15
N PRO A 74 -21.94 16.00 3.02
CA PRO A 74 -21.18 15.96 4.27
C PRO A 74 -21.48 14.74 5.16
N ALA A 75 -22.67 14.13 5.02
CA ALA A 75 -23.03 12.91 5.73
C ALA A 75 -22.21 11.69 5.28
N LEU A 76 -21.75 11.64 4.03
CA LEU A 76 -20.91 10.56 3.48
C LEU A 76 -19.60 10.43 4.26
N GLN A 77 -18.92 11.56 4.47
CA GLN A 77 -17.65 11.56 5.19
C GLN A 77 -17.84 11.14 6.65
N VAL A 78 -18.95 11.52 7.30
CA VAL A 78 -19.27 11.09 8.68
C VAL A 78 -19.52 9.58 8.73
N ALA A 79 -20.38 9.06 7.86
CA ALA A 79 -20.67 7.63 7.79
C ALA A 79 -19.40 6.80 7.52
N TYR A 80 -18.52 7.29 6.64
CA TYR A 80 -17.24 6.64 6.37
C TYR A 80 -16.29 6.65 7.57
N GLN A 81 -16.21 7.75 8.34
CA GLN A 81 -15.38 7.76 9.55
C GLN A 81 -15.85 6.74 10.59
N ASP A 82 -17.15 6.55 10.74
CA ASP A 82 -17.72 5.56 11.64
C ASP A 82 -17.38 4.14 11.18
N TRP A 83 -17.59 3.83 9.89
CA TRP A 83 -17.19 2.54 9.31
C TRP A 83 -15.69 2.29 9.44
N LEU A 84 -14.86 3.29 9.16
CA LEU A 84 -13.40 3.18 9.22
C LEU A 84 -12.93 2.89 10.65
N ARG A 85 -13.55 3.49 11.66
CA ARG A 85 -13.20 3.26 13.08
C ARG A 85 -13.32 1.78 13.46
N GLU A 86 -14.31 1.08 12.92
CA GLU A 86 -14.57 -0.33 13.22
C GLU A 86 -13.68 -1.28 12.40
N ASN A 87 -13.30 -0.88 11.18
CA ASN A 87 -12.62 -1.74 10.23
C ASN A 87 -11.11 -1.46 10.08
N ARG A 88 -10.59 -0.36 10.64
CA ARG A 88 -9.20 0.11 10.44
C ARG A 88 -8.14 -0.99 10.61
N GLN A 89 -8.26 -1.83 11.63
CA GLN A 89 -7.29 -2.89 11.95
C GLN A 89 -7.14 -3.93 10.83
N PHE A 90 -8.12 -4.07 9.96
CA PHE A 90 -8.14 -5.04 8.86
C PHE A 90 -7.64 -4.45 7.53
N LEU A 91 -7.34 -3.14 7.49
CA LEU A 91 -6.95 -2.46 6.25
C LEU A 91 -5.44 -2.53 5.96
N GLY A 92 -4.64 -2.95 6.94
CA GLY A 92 -3.18 -3.05 6.82
C GLY A 92 -2.57 -1.77 6.22
N PRO A 93 -1.89 -1.84 5.05
CA PRO A 93 -1.25 -0.67 4.44
C PRO A 93 -2.24 0.42 3.97
N LEU A 94 -3.54 0.12 3.91
CA LEU A 94 -4.59 1.05 3.48
C LEU A 94 -5.29 1.78 4.62
N GLU A 95 -4.86 1.62 5.88
CA GLU A 95 -5.46 2.31 7.03
C GLU A 95 -5.43 3.85 6.94
N GLY A 96 -4.53 4.39 6.11
CA GLY A 96 -4.37 5.83 5.86
C GLY A 96 -5.42 6.44 4.92
N TYR A 97 -6.25 5.62 4.29
CA TYR A 97 -7.33 6.04 3.39
C TYR A 97 -8.52 6.58 4.17
N LYS A 98 -8.34 7.74 4.79
CA LYS A 98 -9.27 8.30 5.77
C LYS A 98 -10.35 9.21 5.20
N PHE A 99 -10.40 9.41 3.88
CA PHE A 99 -11.35 10.33 3.27
C PHE A 99 -12.20 9.62 2.21
N ILE A 100 -13.34 10.22 1.87
CA ILE A 100 -14.25 9.73 0.83
C ILE A 100 -14.94 10.92 0.16
N ASP A 101 -15.26 10.78 -1.11
CA ASP A 101 -16.13 11.68 -1.88
C ASP A 101 -16.92 10.87 -2.92
N GLY A 102 -17.61 11.55 -3.85
CA GLY A 102 -18.40 10.90 -4.90
C GLY A 102 -17.63 9.97 -5.84
N ASP A 103 -16.30 10.06 -5.90
CA ASP A 103 -15.44 9.21 -6.74
C ASP A 103 -14.82 8.04 -5.94
N GLY A 104 -14.99 8.02 -4.62
CA GLY A 104 -14.57 6.90 -3.77
C GLY A 104 -13.73 7.29 -2.57
N ILE A 105 -13.24 6.27 -1.88
CA ILE A 105 -12.35 6.41 -0.72
C ILE A 105 -10.95 6.81 -1.20
N TYR A 106 -10.32 7.76 -0.52
CA TYR A 106 -8.98 8.25 -0.85
C TYR A 106 -8.12 8.58 0.39
N ALA A 107 -6.82 8.74 0.14
CA ALA A 107 -5.84 9.21 1.10
C ALA A 107 -5.17 10.52 0.64
N GLY A 108 -4.61 11.26 1.60
CA GLY A 108 -3.65 12.32 1.33
C GLY A 108 -2.22 11.77 1.34
N SER A 109 -1.62 11.66 0.15
CA SER A 109 -0.25 11.18 -0.04
C SER A 109 0.75 12.32 0.04
N ARG A 110 1.76 12.16 0.88
CA ARG A 110 2.88 13.12 1.04
C ARG A 110 3.97 12.97 -0.02
N SER A 111 3.70 12.22 -1.09
CA SER A 111 4.65 11.90 -2.15
C SER A 111 4.88 13.05 -3.14
N VAL A 112 4.77 14.30 -2.66
CA VAL A 112 5.00 15.53 -3.44
C VAL A 112 6.46 15.99 -3.42
N HIS A 113 7.25 15.52 -2.46
CA HIS A 113 8.65 15.93 -2.27
C HIS A 113 9.62 15.06 -3.08
N ASN A 114 10.70 15.66 -3.59
CA ASN A 114 11.74 14.90 -4.28
C ASN A 114 12.68 14.20 -3.26
N PRO A 115 12.89 12.88 -3.34
CA PRO A 115 13.77 12.18 -2.41
C PRO A 115 15.24 12.37 -2.78
N GLY A 116 16.05 12.81 -1.82
CA GLY A 116 17.53 12.73 -1.86
C GLY A 116 18.25 13.77 -2.73
N GLN A 117 17.56 14.49 -3.61
CA GLN A 117 18.15 15.51 -4.50
C GLN A 117 17.22 16.70 -4.69
N GLU A 118 17.79 17.84 -5.08
CA GLU A 118 17.03 19.05 -5.42
C GLU A 118 16.06 18.76 -6.58
N GLY A 119 14.81 19.14 -6.41
CA GLY A 119 13.72 18.98 -7.36
C GLY A 119 13.24 20.31 -7.95
N TYR A 120 11.98 20.33 -8.40
CA TYR A 120 11.39 21.50 -9.02
C TYR A 120 11.00 22.56 -7.99
N ARG A 121 11.18 23.84 -8.33
CA ARG A 121 10.84 25.00 -7.48
C ARG A 121 9.85 25.90 -8.21
N TYR A 122 8.70 26.10 -7.59
CA TYR A 122 7.65 27.02 -8.05
C TYR A 122 6.68 27.25 -6.89
N ASP A 123 5.92 28.33 -6.96
CA ASP A 123 4.94 28.67 -5.92
C ASP A 123 3.58 28.05 -6.25
N ILE A 124 2.95 27.51 -5.21
CA ILE A 124 1.59 26.98 -5.26
C ILE A 124 0.71 27.89 -4.39
N PRO A 125 -0.15 28.75 -4.97
CA PRO A 125 -1.01 29.61 -4.17
C PRO A 125 -2.08 28.79 -3.44
N HIS A 126 -2.23 29.02 -2.13
CA HIS A 126 -3.31 28.42 -1.35
C HIS A 126 -4.67 29.02 -1.77
N PRO A 127 -5.72 28.22 -1.96
CA PRO A 127 -7.01 28.71 -2.46
C PRO A 127 -7.64 29.79 -1.57
N ASP A 128 -7.59 29.61 -0.25
CA ASP A 128 -8.20 30.56 0.68
C ASP A 128 -7.32 31.77 1.02
N THR A 129 -6.02 31.56 1.29
CA THR A 129 -5.13 32.62 1.76
C THR A 129 -4.43 33.35 0.62
N SER A 130 -4.47 32.81 -0.60
CA SER A 130 -3.76 33.29 -1.80
C SER A 130 -2.23 33.40 -1.64
N LYS A 131 -1.67 32.93 -0.52
CA LYS A 131 -0.24 32.93 -0.24
C LYS A 131 0.41 31.65 -0.77
N PRO A 132 1.71 31.68 -1.10
CA PRO A 132 2.43 30.48 -1.51
C PRO A 132 2.48 29.45 -0.38
N CYS A 133 2.00 28.24 -0.66
CA CYS A 133 2.13 27.09 0.21
C CYS A 133 3.61 26.80 0.51
N LYS A 134 3.86 26.26 1.69
CA LYS A 134 5.18 25.77 2.10
C LYS A 134 5.70 24.80 1.04
N GLN A 135 6.93 25.04 0.59
CA GLN A 135 7.60 24.13 -0.34
C GLN A 135 8.30 23.00 0.42
N PRO A 136 8.44 21.80 -0.18
CA PRO A 136 9.27 20.74 0.38
C PRO A 136 10.74 21.17 0.49
N LEU A 137 11.48 20.59 1.44
CA LEU A 137 12.88 20.93 1.68
C LEU A 137 13.73 20.79 0.41
N MET A 138 13.53 19.71 -0.34
CA MET A 138 14.26 19.40 -1.59
C MET A 138 13.44 19.72 -2.85
N GLY A 139 12.41 20.54 -2.74
CA GLY A 139 11.54 20.88 -3.87
C GLY A 139 10.54 19.77 -4.24
N TYR A 140 9.75 20.04 -5.26
CA TYR A 140 8.71 19.14 -5.74
C TYR A 140 9.28 18.02 -6.61
N ARG A 141 8.63 16.86 -6.58
CA ARG A 141 8.98 15.68 -7.40
C ARG A 141 8.61 15.83 -8.88
N PHE A 142 7.69 16.72 -9.19
CA PHE A 142 7.13 16.89 -10.53
C PHE A 142 7.19 18.36 -10.99
N PRO A 143 7.22 18.61 -12.31
CA PRO A 143 7.22 19.96 -12.86
C PRO A 143 5.88 20.67 -12.64
N GLU A 144 5.88 22.00 -12.79
CA GLU A 144 4.70 22.87 -12.58
C GLU A 144 3.51 22.48 -13.48
N ASP A 145 3.76 22.01 -14.70
CA ASP A 145 2.69 21.57 -15.61
C ASP A 145 1.94 20.33 -15.08
N THR A 146 2.66 19.40 -14.45
CA THR A 146 2.05 18.24 -13.77
C THR A 146 1.22 18.70 -12.57
N TYR A 147 1.72 19.66 -11.80
CA TYR A 147 0.94 20.28 -10.72
C TYR A 147 -0.37 20.88 -11.25
N LYS A 148 -0.32 21.71 -12.29
CA LYS A 148 -1.49 22.37 -12.89
C LYS A 148 -2.53 21.35 -13.35
N ARG A 149 -2.08 20.26 -13.97
CA ARG A 149 -2.96 19.17 -14.38
C ARG A 149 -3.64 18.50 -13.17
N LEU A 150 -2.86 18.11 -12.15
CA LEU A 150 -3.40 17.49 -10.94
C LEU A 150 -4.36 18.43 -10.20
N LEU A 151 -4.10 19.73 -10.20
CA LEU A 151 -5.01 20.73 -9.62
C LEU A 151 -6.33 20.76 -10.39
N ALA A 152 -6.29 20.80 -11.72
CA ALA A 152 -7.48 20.77 -12.57
C ALA A 152 -8.30 19.48 -12.42
N GLU A 153 -7.63 18.37 -12.14
CA GLU A 153 -8.24 17.06 -11.85
C GLU A 153 -8.76 16.93 -10.39
N GLY A 154 -8.65 17.96 -9.56
CA GLY A 154 -9.05 17.89 -8.16
C GLY A 154 -8.20 16.94 -7.30
N ARG A 155 -6.97 16.65 -7.75
CA ARG A 155 -6.03 15.71 -7.11
C ARG A 155 -5.07 16.35 -6.11
N ILE A 156 -5.21 17.65 -5.83
CA ILE A 156 -4.39 18.38 -4.86
C ILE A 156 -5.22 18.65 -3.60
N LEU A 157 -4.71 18.21 -2.45
CA LEU A 157 -5.25 18.51 -1.14
C LEU A 157 -4.42 19.63 -0.49
N PHE A 158 -5.11 20.69 -0.08
CA PHE A 158 -4.51 21.80 0.64
C PHE A 158 -4.64 21.62 2.15
N GLY A 159 -3.74 22.27 2.89
CA GLY A 159 -3.88 22.41 4.33
C GLY A 159 -5.03 23.32 4.72
N LYS A 160 -5.12 23.64 6.01
CA LYS A 160 -6.02 24.70 6.48
C LYS A 160 -5.52 26.10 6.05
N ASP A 161 -4.22 26.21 5.80
CA ASP A 161 -3.50 27.42 5.45
C ASP A 161 -2.24 27.07 4.63
N GLU A 162 -1.52 28.11 4.20
CA GLU A 162 -0.30 27.99 3.39
C GLU A 162 0.88 27.32 4.11
N THR A 163 0.82 27.11 5.43
CA THR A 163 1.98 26.62 6.21
C THR A 163 2.25 25.13 6.05
N LYS A 164 1.27 24.38 5.51
CA LYS A 164 1.39 22.95 5.22
C LYS A 164 1.79 22.71 3.77
N LEU A 165 2.53 21.62 3.55
CA LEU A 165 2.75 21.10 2.20
C LEU A 165 1.40 20.63 1.64
N ILE A 166 1.23 20.77 0.32
CA ILE A 166 0.16 20.08 -0.39
C ILE A 166 0.31 18.56 -0.29
N GLU A 167 -0.79 17.84 -0.37
CA GLU A 167 -0.82 16.37 -0.48
C GLU A 167 -1.48 15.95 -1.81
N LEU A 168 -1.13 14.77 -2.32
CA LEU A 168 -1.79 14.18 -3.49
C LEU A 168 -2.99 13.36 -3.05
N LYS A 169 -4.13 13.59 -3.66
CA LYS A 169 -5.32 12.76 -3.51
C LYS A 169 -5.13 11.47 -4.29
N VAL A 170 -5.11 10.34 -3.59
CA VAL A 170 -4.93 9.01 -4.19
C VAL A 170 -6.09 8.10 -3.81
N TYR A 171 -6.79 7.54 -4.80
CA TYR A 171 -7.98 6.74 -4.55
C TYR A 171 -7.63 5.28 -4.25
N ALA A 172 -8.45 4.63 -3.41
CA ALA A 172 -8.28 3.23 -3.06
C ALA A 172 -8.43 2.33 -4.29
N HIS A 173 -9.32 2.67 -5.23
CA HIS A 173 -9.50 1.90 -6.46
C HIS A 173 -8.26 1.91 -7.38
N GLU A 174 -7.39 2.92 -7.25
CA GLU A 174 -6.12 3.06 -7.97
C GLU A 174 -4.94 2.37 -7.26
N TYR A 175 -5.18 1.81 -6.06
CA TYR A 175 -4.13 1.16 -5.31
C TYR A 175 -3.65 -0.11 -6.03
N GLU A 176 -2.33 -0.27 -6.09
CA GLU A 176 -1.68 -1.49 -6.51
C GLU A 176 -0.74 -1.97 -5.40
N ALA A 177 -0.94 -3.21 -4.96
CA ALA A 177 -0.10 -3.83 -3.97
C ALA A 177 1.30 -4.09 -4.56
N LYS A 178 2.33 -3.80 -3.77
CA LYS A 178 3.72 -4.19 -4.06
C LYS A 178 4.03 -5.46 -3.27
N LEU A 179 4.99 -6.26 -3.75
CA LEU A 179 5.55 -7.36 -2.97
C LEU A 179 6.45 -6.81 -1.85
N PRO A 180 6.07 -6.92 -0.56
CA PRO A 180 6.95 -6.51 0.52
C PRO A 180 8.08 -7.54 0.70
N SER A 181 9.26 -7.08 1.12
CA SER A 181 10.38 -7.97 1.44
C SER A 181 10.23 -8.67 2.80
N VAL A 182 9.21 -8.32 3.57
CA VAL A 182 8.84 -8.99 4.83
C VAL A 182 7.36 -9.31 4.74
N ILE A 183 7.03 -10.60 4.85
CA ILE A 183 5.66 -11.12 4.84
C ILE A 183 5.40 -11.78 6.19
N GLU A 184 4.25 -11.45 6.78
CA GLU A 184 3.73 -12.13 7.96
C GLU A 184 2.51 -12.95 7.55
N LEU A 185 2.66 -14.27 7.61
CA LEU A 185 1.62 -15.22 7.23
C LEU A 185 1.84 -16.51 8.00
N ASP A 186 0.88 -16.92 8.83
CA ASP A 186 0.99 -18.14 9.64
C ASP A 186 1.09 -19.39 8.76
N GLY A 187 2.23 -20.08 8.82
CA GLY A 187 2.52 -21.28 8.03
C GLY A 187 1.66 -22.48 8.40
N ARG A 188 1.02 -22.49 9.57
CA ARG A 188 0.10 -23.57 9.99
C ARG A 188 -1.13 -23.68 9.08
N SER A 189 -1.48 -22.60 8.38
CA SER A 189 -2.58 -22.60 7.40
C SER A 189 -2.41 -23.68 6.32
N GLY A 190 -1.18 -24.03 5.91
CA GLY A 190 -0.96 -25.09 4.92
C GLY A 190 -1.43 -26.49 5.36
N ALA A 191 -1.37 -26.79 6.65
CA ALA A 191 -1.90 -28.05 7.18
C ALA A 191 -3.45 -28.05 7.20
N ASN A 192 -4.04 -26.88 7.46
CA ASN A 192 -5.50 -26.70 7.44
C ASN A 192 -6.04 -26.83 6.01
N ASP A 193 -5.36 -26.25 5.02
CA ASP A 193 -5.72 -26.35 3.59
C ASP A 193 -5.81 -27.83 3.15
N LEU A 194 -4.81 -28.64 3.51
CA LEU A 194 -4.81 -30.08 3.20
C LEU A 194 -5.89 -30.85 3.95
N THR A 195 -6.11 -30.54 5.22
CA THR A 195 -7.15 -31.19 6.01
C THR A 195 -8.53 -30.93 5.41
N ASN A 196 -8.77 -29.69 4.93
CA ASN A 196 -10.01 -29.32 4.25
C ASN A 196 -10.20 -30.04 2.90
N LEU A 197 -9.10 -30.33 2.20
CA LEU A 197 -9.13 -31.00 0.90
C LEU A 197 -9.30 -32.52 1.01
N PHE A 198 -8.59 -33.15 1.95
CA PHE A 198 -8.51 -34.62 2.06
C PHE A 198 -9.36 -35.19 3.18
N GLY A 199 -9.87 -34.37 4.10
CA GLY A 199 -10.64 -34.81 5.27
C GLY A 199 -9.81 -35.51 6.36
N GLU A 200 -8.50 -35.65 6.15
CA GLU A 200 -7.58 -36.31 7.07
C GLU A 200 -6.52 -35.32 7.56
N ALA A 201 -6.26 -35.30 8.86
CA ALA A 201 -5.18 -34.52 9.43
C ALA A 201 -3.83 -35.16 9.09
N GLN A 202 -2.81 -34.32 8.83
CA GLN A 202 -1.41 -34.72 8.63
C GLN A 202 -1.13 -35.60 7.40
N THR A 203 -1.74 -35.30 6.24
CA THR A 203 -1.35 -35.95 4.98
C THR A 203 0.12 -35.70 4.61
N PHE A 204 0.69 -34.55 5.02
CA PHE A 204 2.09 -34.17 4.79
C PHE A 204 2.67 -33.45 6.01
N ASN A 205 3.98 -33.60 6.27
CA ASN A 205 4.62 -33.11 7.49
C ASN A 205 4.81 -31.58 7.55
N ASN A 206 5.16 -30.92 6.43
CA ASN A 206 5.47 -29.48 6.40
C ASN A 206 4.93 -28.83 5.11
N PRO A 207 3.62 -28.87 4.87
CA PRO A 207 3.03 -28.22 3.70
C PRO A 207 3.23 -26.71 3.76
N LYS A 208 3.47 -26.08 2.61
CA LYS A 208 3.40 -24.61 2.51
C LYS A 208 1.94 -24.18 2.36
N ALA A 209 1.61 -23.05 2.97
CA ALA A 209 0.30 -22.43 2.83
C ALA A 209 0.03 -22.04 1.37
N SER A 210 -1.18 -22.31 0.87
CA SER A 210 -1.57 -21.86 -0.47
C SER A 210 -1.51 -20.34 -0.60
N ALA A 211 -1.85 -19.61 0.47
CA ALA A 211 -1.78 -18.15 0.54
C ALA A 211 -0.36 -17.55 0.42
N LEU A 212 0.71 -18.36 0.48
CA LEU A 212 2.08 -17.90 0.23
C LEU A 212 2.43 -17.87 -1.26
N LEU A 213 1.77 -18.71 -2.06
CA LEU A 213 2.08 -18.99 -3.47
C LEU A 213 1.33 -18.03 -4.41
#